data_AF-A0A1L5KYS7-F1
#
_entry.id   AF-A0A1L5KYS7-F1
#
_cell.length_a   1.000
_cell.length_b   1.000
_cell.length_c   1.000
_cell.angle_alpha   90.00
_cell.angle_beta   90.00
_cell.angle_gamma   90.00
#
_symmetry.space_group_name_H-M   'P 1'
#
loop_
_entity.id
_entity.type
_entity.pdbx_description
1 polymer ?
#
loop_
_entity_poly.entity_id
_entity_poly.type
_entity_poly.pdbx_seq_one_letter_code
_entity_poly.pdbx_strand_id
1 'polypeptide(L)'
;MEPVRSDTTTDRRTAVELAKRLLVDSIWRTAKIEVDGVTFPDTQEIFDGRAPEGMSVDDIVTVNNIKRAWRFLLENIDYPVDWQYIREYNRIIGEGLVRDAGRLREYGVRIGGTGWVPEIPAVESSRERVRGILEESEGEDTAMLLFGAVTRGQWFSDGN
;
A
#
# COMPACT_ATOMS: atom_id res chain seq x y z
N MET A 1 1.54 -5.33 41.18
CA MET A 1 1.94 -4.38 40.13
C MET A 1 0.68 -4.14 39.31
N GLU A 2 0.05 -2.97 39.46
CA GLU A 2 -1.10 -2.63 38.61
C GLU A 2 -0.63 -2.48 37.16
N PRO A 3 -1.43 -2.93 36.18
CA PRO A 3 -1.11 -2.68 34.79
C PRO A 3 -1.19 -1.17 34.56
N VAL A 4 -0.09 -0.57 34.10
CA VAL A 4 -0.11 0.79 33.55
C VAL A 4 -1.06 0.75 32.36
N ARG A 5 -2.28 1.26 32.54
CA ARG A 5 -3.19 1.52 31.42
C ARG A 5 -2.55 2.65 30.62
N SER A 6 -1.89 2.32 29.51
CA SER A 6 -1.52 3.35 28.55
C SER A 6 -2.82 3.98 28.05
N ASP A 7 -2.86 5.32 28.05
CA ASP A 7 -3.96 6.03 27.41
C ASP A 7 -3.79 5.87 25.89
N THR A 8 -4.48 4.86 25.35
CA THR A 8 -4.43 4.46 23.95
C THR A 8 -4.79 5.59 22.99
N THR A 9 -5.53 6.60 23.45
CA THR A 9 -5.88 7.79 22.66
C THR A 9 -4.68 8.72 22.48
N THR A 10 -3.92 8.95 23.55
CA THR A 10 -2.70 9.76 23.51
C THR A 10 -1.60 9.08 22.69
N ASP A 11 -1.53 7.75 22.74
CA ASP A 11 -0.62 6.94 21.93
C ASP A 11 -0.98 6.99 20.43
N ARG A 12 -2.26 6.79 20.08
CA ARG A 12 -2.76 6.90 18.69
C ARG A 12 -2.45 8.25 18.07
N ARG A 13 -2.75 9.36 18.78
CA ARG A 13 -2.46 10.71 18.27
C ARG A 13 -0.96 10.90 18.04
N THR A 14 -0.12 10.42 18.96
CA THR A 14 1.33 10.51 18.84
C THR A 14 1.83 9.71 17.63
N ALA A 15 1.31 8.51 17.41
CA ALA A 15 1.64 7.69 16.24
C ALA A 15 1.28 8.38 14.92
N VAL A 16 0.09 9.00 14.84
CA VAL A 16 -0.34 9.76 13.65
C VAL A 16 0.57 10.96 13.39
N GLU A 17 0.93 11.73 14.42
CA GLU A 17 1.83 12.87 14.26
C GLU A 17 3.25 12.45 13.87
N LEU A 18 3.74 11.32 14.38
CA LEU A 18 5.01 10.73 13.93
C LEU A 18 4.93 10.30 12.47
N ALA A 19 3.86 9.63 12.04
CA ALA A 19 3.67 9.22 10.65
C ALA A 19 3.66 10.42 9.69
N LYS A 20 2.99 11.52 10.06
CA LYS A 20 3.01 12.76 9.27
C LYS A 20 4.41 13.36 9.14
N ARG A 21 5.20 13.33 10.21
CA ARG A 21 6.61 13.83 10.21
C ARG A 21 7.53 12.95 9.36
N LEU A 22 7.27 11.66 9.32
CA LEU A 22 8.04 10.67 8.57
C LEU A 22 7.49 10.42 7.17
N LEU A 23 6.53 11.23 6.69
CA LEU A 23 5.81 10.98 5.45
C LEU A 23 6.75 10.87 4.24
N VAL A 24 7.72 11.78 4.09
CA VAL A 24 8.66 11.74 2.96
C VAL A 24 9.57 10.50 3.03
N ASP A 25 10.07 10.14 4.22
CA ASP A 25 10.87 8.93 4.43
C ASP A 25 10.06 7.66 4.09
N SER A 26 8.79 7.62 4.48
CA SER A 26 7.88 6.50 4.19
C SER A 26 7.60 6.36 2.69
N ILE A 27 7.37 7.48 2.00
CA ILE A 27 7.20 7.51 0.54
C ILE A 27 8.47 7.01 -0.14
N TRP A 28 9.65 7.53 0.25
CA TRP A 28 10.92 7.12 -0.34
C TRP A 28 11.21 5.63 -0.14
N ARG A 29 10.99 5.10 1.08
CA ARG A 29 11.18 3.66 1.38
C ARG A 29 10.25 2.75 0.59
N THR A 30 9.06 3.22 0.25
CA THR A 30 8.13 2.50 -0.61
C THR A 30 8.58 2.60 -2.08
N ALA A 31 8.90 3.82 -2.53
CA ALA A 31 9.29 4.10 -3.91
C ALA A 31 10.56 3.36 -4.34
N LYS A 32 11.54 3.19 -3.46
CA LYS A 32 12.79 2.46 -3.78
C LYS A 32 12.61 0.97 -4.10
N ILE A 33 11.42 0.42 -3.86
CA ILE A 33 11.08 -0.96 -4.24
C ILE A 33 10.65 -0.99 -5.71
N GLU A 34 9.95 0.05 -6.16
CA GLU A 34 9.29 0.13 -7.48
C GLU A 34 10.10 0.91 -8.52
N VAL A 35 10.82 1.94 -8.09
CA VAL A 35 11.60 2.85 -8.95
C VAL A 35 13.08 2.61 -8.72
N ASP A 36 13.75 2.09 -9.74
CA ASP A 36 15.19 1.82 -9.67
C ASP A 36 15.98 3.13 -9.52
N GLY A 37 16.95 3.13 -8.60
CA GLY A 37 17.82 4.28 -8.38
C GLY A 37 17.21 5.51 -7.71
N VAL A 38 15.91 5.54 -7.36
CA VAL A 38 15.29 6.73 -6.72
C VAL A 38 15.96 7.10 -5.40
N THR A 39 16.34 8.36 -5.27
CA THR A 39 16.98 8.88 -4.05
C THR A 39 15.98 9.59 -3.13
N PHE A 40 16.42 9.90 -1.90
CA PHE A 40 15.62 10.69 -0.98
C PHE A 40 15.43 12.14 -1.49
N PRO A 41 16.48 12.86 -1.99
CA PRO A 41 16.31 14.17 -2.62
C PRO A 41 15.31 14.19 -3.76
N ASP A 42 15.37 13.18 -4.64
CA ASP A 42 14.41 13.00 -5.74
C ASP A 42 12.95 12.92 -5.23
N THR A 43 12.74 12.10 -4.20
CA THR A 43 11.43 11.94 -3.57
C THR A 43 10.96 13.25 -2.92
N GLN A 44 11.87 14.02 -2.31
CA GLN A 44 11.55 15.32 -1.71
C GLN A 44 11.15 16.34 -2.79
N GLU A 45 11.85 16.38 -3.92
CA GLU A 45 11.47 17.26 -5.03
C GLU A 45 10.08 16.94 -5.58
N ILE A 46 9.76 15.66 -5.79
CA ILE A 46 8.42 15.22 -6.20
C ILE A 46 7.39 15.56 -5.12
N PHE A 47 7.75 15.36 -3.85
CA PHE A 47 6.89 15.73 -2.73
C PHE A 47 6.55 17.23 -2.75
N ASP A 48 7.51 18.08 -3.10
CA ASP A 48 7.34 19.53 -3.22
C ASP A 48 6.71 19.97 -4.55
N GLY A 49 6.39 19.04 -5.45
CA GLY A 49 5.76 19.32 -6.74
C GLY A 49 6.73 19.70 -7.87
N ARG A 50 8.02 19.34 -7.74
CA ARG A 50 9.04 19.49 -8.77
C ARG A 50 9.33 18.15 -9.45
N ALA A 51 9.84 18.21 -10.68
CA ALA A 51 10.30 17.05 -11.43
C ALA A 51 11.83 16.97 -11.33
N PRO A 52 12.40 15.89 -10.75
CA PRO A 52 13.84 15.72 -10.68
C PRO A 52 14.46 15.52 -12.06
N GLU A 53 15.71 15.97 -12.20
CA GLU A 53 16.43 15.87 -13.47
C GLU A 53 16.70 14.41 -13.85
N GLY A 54 16.43 14.05 -15.10
CA GLY A 54 16.74 12.73 -15.66
C GLY A 54 15.78 11.60 -15.28
N MET A 55 14.77 11.87 -14.45
CA MET A 55 13.77 10.87 -14.07
C MET A 55 12.67 10.74 -15.12
N SER A 56 12.17 9.52 -15.33
CA SER A 56 11.09 9.30 -16.29
C SER A 56 9.76 9.83 -15.75
N VAL A 57 8.83 10.13 -16.67
CA VAL A 57 7.47 10.57 -16.29
C VAL A 57 6.77 9.49 -15.48
N ASP A 58 6.92 8.22 -15.88
CA ASP A 58 6.26 7.10 -15.21
C ASP A 58 6.79 6.93 -13.77
N ASP A 59 8.10 7.09 -13.54
CA ASP A 59 8.70 7.06 -12.20
C ASP A 59 8.17 8.20 -11.32
N ILE A 60 8.09 9.42 -11.88
CA ILE A 60 7.54 10.58 -11.17
C ILE A 60 6.07 10.34 -10.81
N VAL A 61 5.29 9.73 -11.71
CA VAL A 61 3.90 9.37 -11.45
C VAL A 61 3.81 8.30 -10.36
N THR A 62 4.66 7.27 -10.38
CA THR A 62 4.74 6.23 -9.34
C THR A 62 4.96 6.83 -7.96
N VAL A 63 5.95 7.72 -7.81
CA VAL A 63 6.22 8.40 -6.52
C VAL A 63 5.04 9.28 -6.09
N ASN A 64 4.39 9.99 -7.02
CA ASN A 64 3.19 10.77 -6.72
C ASN A 64 2.00 9.90 -6.32
N ASN A 65 1.87 8.71 -6.88
CA ASN A 65 0.82 7.75 -6.53
C ASN A 65 1.04 7.18 -5.13
N ILE A 66 2.28 6.83 -4.78
CA ILE A 66 2.66 6.43 -3.42
C ILE A 66 2.39 7.55 -2.42
N LYS A 67 2.74 8.80 -2.76
CA LYS A 67 2.40 9.99 -1.94
C LYS A 67 0.90 10.12 -1.72
N ARG A 68 0.08 9.91 -2.75
CA ARG A 68 -1.39 9.91 -2.64
C ARG A 68 -1.90 8.79 -1.75
N ALA A 69 -1.36 7.58 -1.87
CA ALA A 69 -1.73 6.43 -1.03
C ALA A 69 -1.42 6.68 0.46
N TRP A 70 -0.27 7.26 0.78
CA TRP A 70 0.06 7.63 2.16
C TRP A 70 -0.84 8.75 2.72
N ARG A 71 -1.21 9.74 1.89
CA ARG A 71 -2.18 10.76 2.31
C ARG A 71 -3.56 10.15 2.55
N PHE A 72 -4.00 9.27 1.67
CA PHE A 72 -5.25 8.53 1.83
C PHE A 72 -5.30 7.75 3.15
N LEU A 73 -4.20 7.07 3.53
CA LEU A 73 -4.08 6.41 4.85
C LEU A 73 -4.32 7.40 6.01
N LEU A 74 -3.60 8.52 6.01
CA LEU A 74 -3.63 9.49 7.11
C LEU A 74 -4.97 10.21 7.22
N GLU A 75 -5.65 10.40 6.09
CA GLU A 75 -6.98 11.03 6.01
C GLU A 75 -8.12 10.06 6.37
N ASN A 76 -7.89 8.75 6.28
CA ASN A 76 -8.91 7.71 6.47
C ASN A 76 -8.54 6.69 7.56
N ILE A 77 -7.76 7.08 8.56
CA ILE A 77 -7.23 6.16 9.59
C ILE A 77 -8.30 5.50 10.48
N ASP A 78 -9.51 6.05 10.51
CA ASP A 78 -10.67 5.49 11.22
C ASP A 78 -11.56 4.61 10.31
N TYR A 79 -11.26 4.55 9.01
CA TYR A 79 -11.98 3.70 8.07
C TYR A 79 -11.60 2.22 8.31
N PRO A 80 -12.57 1.31 8.42
CA PRO A 80 -12.28 -0.11 8.63
C PRO A 80 -11.60 -0.72 7.40
N VAL A 81 -10.57 -1.54 7.60
CA VAL A 81 -9.97 -2.27 6.49
C VAL A 81 -10.99 -3.27 5.94
N ASP A 82 -11.29 -3.16 4.65
CA ASP A 82 -12.17 -4.09 3.94
C ASP A 82 -11.68 -4.30 2.49
N TRP A 83 -12.43 -5.08 1.72
CA TRP A 83 -12.11 -5.33 0.31
C TRP A 83 -12.11 -4.06 -0.54
N GLN A 84 -12.98 -3.09 -0.25
CA GLN A 84 -13.05 -1.85 -1.02
C GLN A 84 -11.83 -0.97 -0.73
N TYR A 85 -11.40 -0.92 0.53
CA TYR A 85 -10.20 -0.22 0.97
C TYR A 85 -8.96 -0.72 0.21
N ILE A 86 -8.77 -2.03 0.12
CA ILE A 86 -7.64 -2.63 -0.62
C ILE A 86 -7.70 -2.28 -2.12
N ARG A 87 -8.88 -2.36 -2.73
CA ARG A 87 -9.07 -1.97 -4.15
C ARG A 87 -8.78 -0.49 -4.38
N GLU A 88 -9.15 0.38 -3.45
CA GLU A 88 -8.92 1.81 -3.55
C GLU A 88 -7.41 2.13 -3.48
N TYR A 89 -6.65 1.43 -2.63
CA TYR A 89 -5.19 1.53 -2.66
C TYR A 89 -4.63 1.14 -4.02
N ASN A 90 -5.05 -0.01 -4.57
CA ASN A 90 -4.57 -0.42 -5.88
C ASN A 90 -4.95 0.58 -6.99
N ARG A 91 -6.15 1.17 -6.91
CA ARG A 91 -6.59 2.24 -7.82
C ARG A 91 -5.67 3.46 -7.73
N ILE A 92 -5.37 3.93 -6.52
CA ILE A 92 -4.52 5.10 -6.28
C ILE A 92 -3.09 4.85 -6.77
N ILE A 93 -2.49 3.70 -6.42
CA ILE A 93 -1.10 3.40 -6.80
C ILE A 93 -0.95 3.22 -8.32
N GLY A 94 -1.96 2.68 -9.00
CA GLY A 94 -1.94 2.44 -10.44
C GLY A 94 -2.46 3.59 -11.29
N GLU A 95 -2.96 4.68 -10.70
CA GLU A 95 -3.62 5.76 -11.44
C GLU A 95 -2.66 6.42 -12.45
N GLY A 96 -3.04 6.39 -13.74
CA GLY A 96 -2.21 6.92 -14.83
C GLY A 96 -1.13 5.98 -15.37
N LEU A 97 -0.92 4.82 -14.74
CA LEU A 97 0.09 3.82 -15.12
C LEU A 97 -0.54 2.48 -15.52
N VAL A 98 -1.60 2.07 -14.81
CA VAL A 98 -2.24 0.77 -14.94
C VAL A 98 -3.66 0.97 -15.44
N ARG A 99 -3.98 0.36 -16.60
CA ARG A 99 -5.28 0.52 -17.28
C ARG A 99 -6.48 0.18 -16.41
N ASP A 100 -6.38 -0.92 -15.66
CA ASP A 100 -7.46 -1.48 -14.85
C ASP A 100 -7.15 -1.38 -13.35
N ALA A 101 -6.47 -0.31 -12.92
CA ALA A 101 -6.13 -0.07 -11.52
C ALA A 101 -7.38 -0.16 -10.61
N GLY A 102 -7.28 -0.90 -9.51
CA GLY A 102 -8.39 -1.16 -8.59
C GLY A 102 -9.36 -2.23 -9.06
N ARG A 103 -9.11 -2.91 -10.18
CA ARG A 103 -9.89 -4.09 -10.64
C ARG A 103 -9.04 -5.36 -10.52
N LEU A 104 -9.71 -6.48 -10.24
CA LEU A 104 -9.07 -7.78 -10.31
C LEU A 104 -8.55 -8.04 -11.72
N ARG A 105 -7.38 -8.68 -11.82
CA ARG A 105 -6.87 -9.15 -13.11
C ARG A 105 -7.73 -10.30 -13.65
N GLU A 106 -7.86 -10.34 -14.96
CA GLU A 106 -8.66 -11.35 -15.67
C GLU A 106 -7.77 -12.38 -16.43
N TYR A 107 -6.46 -12.34 -16.18
CA TYR A 107 -5.45 -13.17 -16.87
C TYR A 107 -4.41 -13.73 -15.89
N GLY A 108 -3.71 -14.79 -16.28
CA GLY A 108 -2.67 -15.43 -15.45
C GLY A 108 -1.38 -14.63 -15.38
N VAL A 109 -0.68 -14.71 -14.23
CA VAL A 109 0.61 -14.04 -13.99
C VAL A 109 1.61 -15.00 -13.34
N ARG A 110 2.88 -14.60 -13.28
CA ARG A 110 3.94 -15.31 -12.56
C ARG A 110 4.67 -14.34 -11.64
N ILE A 111 5.12 -14.84 -10.49
CA ILE A 111 5.94 -14.06 -9.56
C ILE A 111 7.41 -14.41 -9.82
N GLY A 112 8.20 -13.40 -10.18
CA GLY A 112 9.65 -13.55 -10.40
C GLY A 112 10.36 -14.15 -9.18
N GLY A 113 11.38 -14.98 -9.42
CA GLY A 113 12.16 -15.61 -8.36
C GLY A 113 11.48 -16.78 -7.64
N THR A 114 10.26 -17.17 -8.03
CA THR A 114 9.55 -18.32 -7.42
C THR A 114 8.93 -19.24 -8.48
N GLY A 115 8.66 -20.49 -8.11
CA GLY A 115 7.85 -21.42 -8.93
C GLY A 115 6.34 -21.28 -8.73
N TRP A 116 5.90 -20.33 -7.89
CA TRP A 116 4.49 -20.13 -7.57
C TRP A 116 3.76 -19.45 -8.74
N VAL A 117 2.59 -20.01 -9.08
CA VAL A 117 1.70 -19.46 -10.10
C VAL A 117 0.35 -19.20 -9.44
N PRO A 118 -0.01 -17.94 -9.19
CA PRO A 118 -1.30 -17.60 -8.60
C PRO A 118 -2.46 -17.90 -9.57
N GLU A 119 -3.57 -18.38 -9.02
CA GLU A 119 -4.82 -18.55 -9.77
C GLU A 119 -5.38 -17.20 -10.22
N ILE A 120 -6.24 -17.18 -11.25
CA ILE A 120 -6.97 -15.97 -11.62
C ILE A 120 -7.95 -15.64 -10.48
N PRO A 121 -7.87 -14.45 -9.87
CA PRO A 121 -8.67 -14.10 -8.71
C PRO A 121 -10.14 -13.93 -9.08
N ALA A 122 -11.03 -14.30 -8.17
CA ALA A 122 -12.46 -14.00 -8.24
C ALA A 122 -12.83 -13.04 -7.10
N VAL A 123 -13.82 -12.18 -7.34
CA VAL A 123 -14.22 -11.15 -6.35
C VAL A 123 -14.65 -11.80 -5.04
N GLU A 124 -15.42 -12.88 -5.13
CA GLU A 124 -15.93 -13.63 -3.99
C GLU A 124 -14.78 -14.20 -3.17
N SER A 125 -13.82 -14.89 -3.80
CA SER A 125 -12.71 -15.54 -3.07
C SER A 125 -11.74 -14.53 -2.44
N SER A 126 -11.41 -13.43 -3.15
CA SER A 126 -10.57 -12.37 -2.58
C SER A 126 -11.26 -11.67 -1.42
N ARG A 127 -12.55 -11.34 -1.56
CA ARG A 127 -13.33 -10.69 -0.48
C ARG A 127 -13.49 -11.60 0.74
N GLU A 128 -13.79 -12.87 0.52
CA GLU A 128 -13.90 -13.86 1.61
C GLU A 128 -12.57 -14.06 2.32
N ARG A 129 -11.45 -14.07 1.58
CA ARG A 129 -10.12 -14.16 2.18
C ARG A 129 -9.82 -12.97 3.09
N VAL A 130 -10.11 -11.75 2.64
CA VAL A 130 -9.93 -10.53 3.45
C VAL A 130 -10.81 -10.59 4.69
N ARG A 131 -12.09 -10.94 4.54
CA ARG A 131 -13.01 -11.07 5.68
C ARG A 131 -12.54 -12.12 6.68
N GLY A 132 -12.10 -13.29 6.22
CA GLY A 132 -11.58 -14.35 7.08
C GLY A 132 -10.35 -13.90 7.88
N ILE A 133 -9.42 -13.17 7.25
CA ILE A 133 -8.24 -12.62 7.95
C ILE A 133 -8.67 -11.66 9.07
N LEU A 134 -9.64 -10.77 8.79
CA LEU A 134 -10.17 -9.83 9.77
C LEU A 134 -10.94 -10.51 10.92
N GLU A 135 -11.43 -11.74 10.70
CA GLU A 135 -12.09 -12.56 11.72
C GLU A 135 -11.11 -13.44 12.52
N GLU A 136 -9.94 -13.78 11.95
CA GLU A 136 -8.99 -14.75 12.53
C GLU A 136 -7.83 -14.11 13.32
N SER A 137 -7.55 -12.82 13.11
CA SER A 137 -6.39 -12.13 13.71
C SER A 137 -6.68 -10.67 14.08
N GLU A 138 -5.78 -10.08 14.89
CA GLU A 138 -5.82 -8.66 15.26
C GLU A 138 -4.44 -8.00 15.14
N GLY A 139 -4.41 -6.67 15.07
CA GLY A 139 -3.18 -5.88 15.15
C GLY A 139 -2.17 -6.18 14.03
N GLU A 140 -0.92 -6.43 14.40
CA GLU A 140 0.19 -6.68 13.47
C GLU A 140 0.00 -7.98 12.67
N ASP A 141 -0.58 -9.02 13.27
CA ASP A 141 -0.83 -10.29 12.59
C ASP A 141 -1.80 -10.10 11.41
N THR A 142 -2.85 -9.29 11.59
CA THR A 142 -3.77 -8.92 10.51
C THR A 142 -3.05 -8.20 9.38
N ALA A 143 -2.14 -7.26 9.70
CA ALA A 143 -1.37 -6.56 8.69
C ALA A 143 -0.48 -7.52 7.88
N MET A 144 0.22 -8.44 8.54
CA MET A 144 1.08 -9.42 7.87
C MET A 144 0.29 -10.44 7.05
N LEU A 145 -0.86 -10.89 7.53
CA LEU A 145 -1.73 -11.82 6.81
C LEU A 145 -2.37 -11.16 5.58
N LEU A 146 -2.80 -9.90 5.68
CA LEU A 146 -3.31 -9.15 4.53
C LEU A 146 -2.21 -8.92 3.50
N PHE A 147 -1.02 -8.47 3.92
CA PHE A 147 0.14 -8.32 3.04
C PHE A 147 0.44 -9.64 2.30
N GLY A 148 0.52 -10.75 3.05
CA GLY A 148 0.75 -12.08 2.47
C GLY A 148 -0.37 -12.51 1.51
N ALA A 149 -1.63 -12.20 1.81
CA ALA A 149 -2.76 -12.56 0.96
C ALA A 149 -2.75 -11.82 -0.38
N VAL A 150 -2.52 -10.50 -0.38
CA VAL A 150 -2.49 -9.70 -1.61
C VAL A 150 -1.27 -10.09 -2.46
N THR A 151 -0.07 -10.13 -1.86
CA THR A 151 1.17 -10.44 -2.58
C THR A 151 1.21 -11.89 -3.10
N ARG A 152 0.70 -12.86 -2.35
CA ARG A 152 0.62 -14.26 -2.81
C ARG A 152 -0.50 -14.47 -3.83
N GLY A 153 -1.63 -13.80 -3.63
CA GLY A 153 -2.80 -13.89 -4.50
C GLY A 153 -2.60 -13.20 -5.85
N GLN A 154 -1.73 -12.19 -5.90
CA GLN A 154 -1.54 -11.32 -7.07
C GLN A 154 -2.90 -10.92 -7.64
N TRP A 155 -3.73 -10.27 -6.84
CA TRP A 155 -5.12 -9.98 -7.18
C TRP A 155 -5.26 -8.94 -8.30
N PHE A 156 -4.32 -8.02 -8.39
CA PHE A 156 -4.32 -6.92 -9.35
C PHE A 156 -3.32 -7.17 -10.47
N SER A 157 -3.49 -6.44 -11.57
CA SER A 157 -2.58 -6.49 -12.72
C SER A 157 -1.17 -5.99 -12.41
N ASP A 158 -1.05 -5.07 -11.45
CA ASP A 158 0.20 -4.50 -10.94
C ASP A 158 -0.07 -3.88 -9.55
N GLY A 159 0.97 -3.61 -8.75
CA GLY A 159 0.86 -3.00 -7.42
C GLY A 159 0.17 -3.87 -6.37
N ASN A 160 0.65 -5.11 -6.17
CA ASN A 160 0.13 -6.07 -5.18
C ASN A 160 0.91 -6.07 -3.86
#